data_AF-A0A3M2AUW3-F1
#
_entry.id   AF-A0A3M2AUW3-F1
#
_cell.length_a   1.000
_cell.length_b   1.000
_cell.length_c   1.000
_cell.angle_alpha   90.00
_cell.angle_beta   90.00
_cell.angle_gamma   90.00
#
_symmetry.space_group_name_H-M   'P 1'
#
loop_
_entity.id
_entity.type
_entity.pdbx_description
1 polymer ?
#
loop_
_entity_poly.entity_id
_entity_poly.type
_entity_poly.pdbx_seq_one_letter_code
_entity_poly.pdbx_strand_id
1 'polypeptide(L)'
;MNSRLNFQAERAAFRKLKQSVEGDPELKHELETAFRELLTRFATTIYENRFVVGGAIEVILLAALRASGIEARDVGAEETRIDIRIPNGGFSVKGHFSNSGDVRLINVLGDSEQTAWKEATLFVLYGIGIGYADPKLLEDQNAIRRTKDAIVIRYSVLRGFFSQNSEWLIQCEIPQALQNRHQSELVSRTVAREILAKTPKLFNALPQTSF
;
A
#
# COMPACT_ATOMS: atom_id res chain seq x y z
N MET A 1 6.69 12.32 29.36
CA MET A 1 7.93 12.03 28.61
C MET A 1 7.59 12.00 27.12
N ASN A 2 7.98 13.03 26.36
CA ASN A 2 7.80 13.08 24.91
C ASN A 2 8.80 12.12 24.26
N SER A 3 8.35 10.90 23.95
CA SER A 3 9.00 10.07 22.93
C SER A 3 9.01 10.88 21.64
N ARG A 4 10.14 11.50 21.29
CA ARG A 4 10.34 12.06 19.95
C ARG A 4 10.29 10.88 19.00
N LEU A 5 9.23 10.79 18.19
CA LEU A 5 9.13 9.82 17.09
C LEU A 5 10.45 9.84 16.30
N ASN A 6 11.23 8.77 16.38
CA ASN A 6 12.50 8.65 15.68
C ASN A 6 12.33 7.66 14.53
N PHE A 7 12.21 8.19 13.32
CA PHE A 7 12.01 7.39 12.10
C PHE A 7 13.32 6.88 11.48
N GLN A 8 14.40 6.83 12.26
CA GLN A 8 15.72 6.47 11.74
C GLN A 8 15.76 5.03 11.19
N ALA A 9 15.09 4.09 11.87
CA ALA A 9 15.02 2.70 11.43
C ALA A 9 14.26 2.57 10.10
N GLU A 10 13.10 3.22 9.99
CA GLU A 10 12.25 3.20 8.81
C GLU A 10 12.91 3.89 7.62
N ARG A 11 13.54 5.06 7.85
CA ARG A 11 14.31 5.77 6.82
C ARG A 11 15.49 4.94 6.32
N ALA A 12 16.20 4.24 7.21
CA ALA A 12 17.31 3.38 6.83
C ALA A 12 16.82 2.16 6.02
N ALA A 13 15.75 1.50 6.48
CA ALA A 13 15.13 0.39 5.77
C ALA A 13 14.62 0.80 4.38
N PHE A 14 13.96 1.96 4.26
CA PHE A 14 13.51 2.45 2.96
C PHE A 14 14.68 2.73 2.01
N ARG A 15 15.75 3.37 2.48
CA ARG A 15 16.94 3.61 1.64
C ARG A 15 17.57 2.31 1.15
N LYS A 16 17.64 1.30 2.01
CA LYS A 16 18.13 -0.04 1.63
C LYS A 16 17.21 -0.68 0.58
N LEU A 17 15.89 -0.63 0.79
CA LEU A 17 14.90 -1.12 -0.18
C LEU A 17 15.07 -0.40 -1.53
N LYS A 18 15.18 0.94 -1.53
CA LYS A 18 15.43 1.74 -2.74
C LYS A 18 16.70 1.30 -3.46
N GLN A 19 17.81 1.17 -2.74
CA GLN A 19 19.09 0.73 -3.30
C GLN A 19 18.98 -0.67 -3.93
N SER A 20 18.32 -1.61 -3.27
CA SER A 20 18.10 -2.95 -3.79
C SER A 20 17.22 -2.93 -5.03
N VAL A 21 16.05 -2.29 -4.99
CA VAL A 21 15.13 -2.26 -6.15
C VAL A 21 15.73 -1.50 -7.33
N GLU A 22 16.41 -0.38 -7.13
CA GLU A 22 17.00 0.38 -8.24
C GLU A 22 18.34 -0.19 -8.72
N GLY A 23 19.04 -0.96 -7.88
CA GLY A 23 20.30 -1.61 -8.21
C GLY A 23 20.15 -3.02 -8.79
N ASP A 24 18.97 -3.64 -8.66
CA ASP A 24 18.65 -4.98 -9.14
C ASP A 24 17.47 -4.93 -10.13
N PRO A 25 17.73 -4.96 -11.45
CA PRO A 25 16.69 -4.92 -12.48
C PRO A 25 15.68 -6.08 -12.40
N GLU A 26 16.09 -7.25 -11.91
CA GLU A 26 15.22 -8.42 -11.78
C GLU A 26 14.22 -8.21 -10.66
N LEU A 27 14.69 -7.80 -9.47
CA LEU A 27 13.82 -7.46 -8.35
C LEU A 27 12.83 -6.35 -8.71
N LYS A 28 13.28 -5.31 -9.43
CA LYS A 28 12.39 -4.26 -9.92
C LYS A 28 11.32 -4.80 -10.84
N HIS A 29 11.70 -5.65 -11.79
CA HIS A 29 10.76 -6.23 -12.75
C HIS A 29 9.71 -7.12 -12.08
N GLU A 30 10.12 -7.96 -11.11
CA GLU A 30 9.19 -8.79 -10.34
C GLU A 30 8.20 -7.93 -9.54
N LEU A 31 8.69 -6.84 -8.93
CA LEU A 31 7.86 -5.91 -8.17
C LEU A 31 6.82 -5.21 -9.06
N GLU A 32 7.24 -4.69 -10.20
CA GLU A 32 6.35 -4.05 -11.18
C GLU A 32 5.32 -5.05 -11.75
N THR A 33 5.74 -6.29 -12.00
CA THR A 33 4.87 -7.36 -12.49
C THR A 33 3.80 -7.70 -11.45
N ALA A 34 4.18 -7.84 -10.17
CA ALA A 34 3.24 -8.12 -9.09
C ALA A 34 2.17 -7.03 -8.94
N PHE A 35 2.56 -5.75 -9.00
CA PHE A 35 1.59 -4.65 -8.98
C PHE A 35 0.72 -4.60 -10.23
N ARG A 36 1.29 -4.90 -11.41
CA ARG A 36 0.53 -4.97 -12.67
C ARG A 36 -0.55 -6.05 -12.60
N GLU A 37 -0.20 -7.25 -12.20
CA GLU A 37 -1.16 -8.35 -12.04
C GLU A 37 -2.27 -7.99 -11.04
N LEU A 38 -1.92 -7.44 -9.88
CA LEU A 38 -2.90 -7.06 -8.87
C LEU A 38 -3.87 -5.97 -9.37
N LEU A 39 -3.33 -4.89 -9.92
CA LEU A 39 -4.11 -3.69 -10.25
C LEU A 39 -4.88 -3.82 -11.56
N THR A 40 -4.46 -4.69 -12.48
CA THR A 40 -5.21 -4.96 -13.72
C THR A 40 -6.34 -5.98 -13.54
N ARG A 41 -6.26 -6.84 -12.52
CA ARG A 41 -7.30 -7.84 -12.21
C ARG A 41 -8.43 -7.30 -11.33
N PHE A 42 -8.09 -6.45 -10.35
CA PHE A 42 -9.04 -6.00 -9.34
C PHE A 42 -9.28 -4.49 -9.38
N ALA A 43 -10.50 -4.10 -9.74
CA ALA A 43 -10.94 -2.71 -9.69
C ALA A 43 -11.17 -2.27 -8.24
N THR A 44 -10.38 -1.31 -7.75
CA THR A 44 -10.52 -0.72 -6.41
C THR A 44 -11.75 0.18 -6.27
N THR A 45 -12.48 0.44 -7.37
CA THR A 45 -13.80 1.07 -7.31
C THR A 45 -14.82 0.16 -6.61
N ILE A 46 -14.63 -1.17 -6.67
CA ILE A 46 -15.43 -2.17 -5.96
C ILE A 46 -14.98 -2.24 -4.50
N TYR A 47 -15.91 -2.05 -3.57
CA TYR A 47 -15.64 -1.93 -2.14
C TYR A 47 -14.88 -3.14 -1.57
N GLU A 48 -15.33 -4.35 -1.88
CA GLU A 48 -14.69 -5.60 -1.44
C GLU A 48 -13.22 -5.68 -1.88
N ASN A 49 -12.95 -5.37 -3.15
CA ASN A 49 -11.60 -5.43 -3.71
C ASN A 49 -10.65 -4.44 -3.02
N ARG A 50 -11.13 -3.33 -2.44
CA ARG A 50 -10.25 -2.35 -1.76
C ARG A 50 -9.48 -2.97 -0.60
N PHE A 51 -10.13 -3.81 0.20
CA PHE A 51 -9.50 -4.42 1.37
C PHE A 51 -8.43 -5.42 0.96
N VAL A 52 -8.76 -6.25 -0.02
CA VAL A 52 -7.87 -7.32 -0.48
C VAL A 52 -6.70 -6.74 -1.25
N VAL A 53 -6.94 -5.75 -2.12
CA VAL A 53 -5.85 -5.05 -2.83
C VAL A 53 -4.93 -4.38 -1.82
N GLY A 54 -5.47 -3.77 -0.75
CA GLY A 54 -4.66 -3.24 0.35
C GLY A 54 -3.74 -4.30 0.98
N GLY A 55 -4.32 -5.41 1.45
CA GLY A 55 -3.54 -6.49 2.06
C GLY A 55 -2.55 -7.15 1.10
N ALA A 56 -2.90 -7.30 -0.18
CA ALA A 56 -1.98 -7.85 -1.17
C ALA A 56 -0.75 -6.94 -1.38
N ILE A 57 -0.92 -5.62 -1.34
CA ILE A 57 0.19 -4.67 -1.43
C ILE A 57 1.12 -4.77 -0.22
N GLU A 58 0.55 -4.95 0.97
CA GLU A 58 1.34 -5.17 2.19
C GLU A 58 2.24 -6.40 2.04
N VAL A 59 1.70 -7.50 1.53
CA VAL A 59 2.46 -8.73 1.27
C VAL A 59 3.53 -8.54 0.18
N ILE A 60 3.21 -7.83 -0.91
CA ILE A 60 4.17 -7.53 -1.98
C ILE A 60 5.33 -6.70 -1.43
N LEU A 61 5.06 -5.64 -0.66
CA LEU A 61 6.10 -4.80 -0.06
C LEU A 61 6.90 -5.54 1.00
N LEU A 62 6.26 -6.42 1.79
CA LEU A 62 6.94 -7.29 2.74
C LEU A 62 7.94 -8.21 2.02
N ALA A 63 7.54 -8.82 0.90
CA ALA A 63 8.41 -9.64 0.08
C ALA A 63 9.61 -8.84 -0.46
N ALA A 64 9.35 -7.63 -0.99
CA ALA A 64 10.41 -6.75 -1.48
C ALA A 64 11.40 -6.30 -0.39
N LEU A 65 10.91 -6.00 0.83
CA LEU A 65 11.76 -5.71 1.99
C LEU A 65 12.66 -6.91 2.33
N ARG A 66 12.10 -8.12 2.37
CA ARG A 66 12.86 -9.35 2.65
C ARG A 66 13.88 -9.66 1.56
N ALA A 67 13.52 -9.52 0.29
CA ALA A 67 14.44 -9.66 -0.85
C ALA A 67 15.60 -8.65 -0.76
N SER A 68 15.34 -7.47 -0.22
CA SER A 68 16.36 -6.44 0.07
C SER A 68 17.19 -6.74 1.34
N GLY A 69 17.05 -7.93 1.93
CA GLY A 69 17.74 -8.36 3.15
C GLY A 69 17.34 -7.54 4.39
N ILE A 70 16.10 -7.04 4.44
CA ILE A 70 15.54 -6.37 5.61
C ILE A 70 14.69 -7.40 6.34
N GLU A 71 14.97 -7.63 7.63
CA GLU A 71 14.05 -8.42 8.46
C GLU A 71 12.72 -7.66 8.56
N ALA A 72 11.65 -8.29 8.07
CA ALA A 72 10.32 -7.70 8.08
C ALA A 72 9.26 -8.77 8.34
N ARG A 73 8.17 -8.37 9.00
CA ARG A 73 7.03 -9.24 9.34
C ARG A 73 5.72 -8.53 9.03
N ASP A 74 4.75 -9.29 8.53
CA ASP A 74 3.36 -8.84 8.46
C ASP A 74 2.80 -8.77 9.88
N VAL A 75 2.23 -7.62 10.24
CA VAL A 75 1.54 -7.42 11.52
C VAL A 75 0.19 -6.72 11.34
N GLY A 76 -0.28 -6.52 10.10
CA GLY A 76 -1.47 -5.71 9.82
C GLY A 76 -2.77 -6.27 10.41
N ALA A 77 -2.82 -7.59 10.66
CA ALA A 77 -3.93 -8.25 11.35
C ALA A 77 -3.86 -8.16 12.89
N GLU A 78 -2.68 -7.88 13.44
CA GLU A 78 -2.38 -7.97 14.88
C GLU A 78 -2.24 -6.58 15.53
N GLU A 79 -1.74 -5.62 14.76
CA GLU A 79 -1.39 -4.30 15.25
C GLU A 79 -2.23 -3.20 14.63
N THR A 80 -2.51 -2.17 15.43
CA THR A 80 -3.21 -0.99 14.94
C THR A 80 -2.21 0.01 14.40
N ARG A 81 -2.39 0.41 13.13
CA ARG A 81 -1.68 1.48 12.40
C ARG A 81 -0.34 1.11 11.75
N ILE A 82 0.24 -0.04 12.07
CA ILE A 82 1.43 -0.56 11.40
C ILE A 82 1.00 -1.82 10.66
N ASP A 83 1.40 -1.90 9.40
CA ASP A 83 1.07 -3.03 8.53
C ASP A 83 2.29 -3.96 8.38
N ILE A 84 3.51 -3.40 8.38
CA ILE A 84 4.78 -4.15 8.31
C ILE A 84 5.71 -3.75 9.45
N ARG A 85 6.16 -4.73 10.24
CA ARG A 85 7.14 -4.55 11.31
C ARG A 85 8.56 -4.76 10.80
N ILE A 86 9.49 -3.91 11.25
CA ILE A 86 10.95 -4.07 11.07
C ILE A 86 11.67 -3.96 12.43
N PRO A 87 12.96 -4.33 12.55
CA PRO A 87 13.72 -4.07 13.77
C PRO A 87 13.66 -2.58 14.15
N ASN A 88 13.19 -2.31 15.36
CA ASN A 88 13.08 -0.97 15.95
C ASN A 88 12.17 0.02 15.19
N GLY A 89 11.19 -0.47 14.43
CA GLY A 89 10.27 0.40 13.69
C GLY A 89 9.15 -0.34 12.97
N GLY A 90 8.44 0.36 12.10
CA GLY A 90 7.42 -0.24 11.25
C GLY A 90 6.81 0.74 10.26
N PHE A 91 6.21 0.19 9.20
CA PHE A 91 5.55 0.96 8.16
C PHE A 91 4.04 0.74 8.21
N SER A 92 3.29 1.81 8.02
CA SER A 92 1.97 1.70 7.40
C SER A 92 2.12 1.68 5.88
N VAL A 93 1.19 1.05 5.19
CA VAL A 93 1.15 0.92 3.74
C VAL A 93 -0.13 1.57 3.23
N LYS A 94 -0.01 2.42 2.21
CA LYS A 94 -1.14 3.13 1.60
C LYS A 94 -1.04 3.10 0.08
N GLY A 95 -2.08 2.58 -0.56
CA GLY A 95 -2.21 2.54 -2.01
C GLY A 95 -3.08 3.67 -2.55
N HIS A 96 -2.67 4.29 -3.66
CA HIS A 96 -3.50 5.23 -4.41
C HIS A 96 -3.30 5.08 -5.91
N PHE A 97 -4.32 4.59 -6.60
CA PHE A 97 -4.23 4.15 -8.00
C PHE A 97 -4.98 5.04 -8.99
N SER A 98 -5.07 6.33 -8.67
CA SER A 98 -5.66 7.37 -9.51
C SER A 98 -4.70 8.55 -9.64
N ASN A 99 -4.87 9.38 -10.67
CA ASN A 99 -4.02 10.56 -10.91
C ASN A 99 -4.42 11.78 -10.07
N SER A 100 -5.49 11.69 -9.30
CA SER A 100 -6.01 12.77 -8.45
C SER A 100 -6.67 12.23 -7.18
N GLY A 101 -6.98 13.13 -6.25
CA GLY A 101 -7.72 12.82 -5.04
C GLY A 101 -6.84 12.81 -3.79
N ASP A 102 -7.42 12.24 -2.73
CA ASP A 102 -6.84 12.22 -1.39
C ASP A 102 -6.43 10.78 -1.03
N VAL A 103 -5.19 10.63 -0.55
CA VAL A 103 -4.71 9.38 0.05
C VAL A 103 -5.13 9.37 1.51
N ARG A 104 -5.94 8.39 1.88
CA ARG A 104 -6.43 8.25 3.26
C ARG A 104 -5.36 7.61 4.13
N LEU A 105 -4.94 8.30 5.20
CA LEU A 105 -3.94 7.81 6.16
C LEU A 105 -4.59 7.04 7.31
N ILE A 106 -5.59 7.66 7.95
CA ILE A 106 -6.24 7.11 9.15
C ILE A 106 -7.75 7.31 9.00
N ASN A 107 -8.54 6.26 9.28
CA ASN A 107 -9.98 6.40 9.46
C ASN A 107 -10.27 7.01 10.84
N VAL A 108 -11.13 8.02 10.89
CA VAL A 108 -11.54 8.68 12.13
C VAL A 108 -13.00 8.33 12.39
N LEU A 109 -13.26 7.68 13.53
CA LEU A 109 -14.63 7.39 14.00
C LEU A 109 -15.09 8.51 14.93
N GLY A 110 -15.93 9.43 14.41
CA GLY A 110 -16.52 10.52 15.18
C GLY A 110 -15.58 11.72 15.43
N ASP A 111 -15.94 12.57 16.40
CA ASP A 111 -15.27 13.85 16.66
C ASP A 111 -14.01 13.73 17.54
N SER A 112 -13.27 12.61 17.48
CA SER A 112 -12.07 12.44 18.32
C SER A 112 -10.95 13.37 17.84
N GLU A 113 -10.84 14.58 18.39
CA GLU A 113 -9.88 15.63 17.99
C GLU A 113 -8.41 15.19 18.04
N GLN A 114 -8.09 14.08 18.74
CA GLN A 114 -6.71 13.66 19.02
C GLN A 114 -6.06 12.70 18.01
N THR A 115 -6.76 12.29 16.96
CA THR A 115 -6.15 11.41 15.95
C THR A 115 -5.20 12.23 15.07
N ALA A 116 -3.92 11.87 15.08
CA ALA A 116 -2.88 12.44 14.23
C ALA A 116 -2.09 11.31 13.57
N TRP A 117 -1.59 11.56 12.37
CA TRP A 117 -0.68 10.64 11.68
C TRP A 117 0.67 10.64 12.38
N LYS A 118 1.12 9.46 12.83
CA LYS A 118 2.35 9.29 13.61
C LYS A 118 3.28 8.22 13.02
N GLU A 119 2.85 7.57 11.95
CA GLU A 119 3.47 6.38 11.40
C GLU A 119 4.32 6.71 10.18
N ALA A 120 5.50 6.12 10.09
CA ALA A 120 6.21 6.05 8.82
C ALA A 120 5.36 5.27 7.81
N THR A 121 5.23 5.79 6.58
CA THR A 121 4.29 5.25 5.60
C THR A 121 4.95 5.01 4.25
N LEU A 122 4.74 3.83 3.69
CA LEU A 122 5.04 3.48 2.30
C LEU A 122 3.80 3.75 1.45
N PHE A 123 3.96 4.62 0.45
CA PHE A 123 2.93 5.00 -0.49
C PHE A 123 3.15 4.32 -1.83
N VAL A 124 2.19 3.50 -2.28
CA VAL A 124 2.19 2.92 -3.63
C VAL A 124 1.30 3.76 -4.52
N LEU A 125 1.90 4.54 -5.41
CA LEU A 125 1.24 5.65 -6.11
C LEU A 125 1.28 5.45 -7.62
N TYR A 126 0.09 5.40 -8.24
CA TYR A 126 -0.04 5.36 -9.70
C TYR A 126 0.76 6.47 -10.38
N GLY A 127 1.55 6.10 -11.39
CA GLY A 127 2.32 7.03 -12.21
C GLY A 127 3.41 7.80 -11.45
N ILE A 128 3.79 7.35 -10.25
CA ILE A 128 4.87 7.93 -9.45
C ILE A 128 5.87 6.85 -9.03
N GLY A 129 5.41 5.76 -8.42
CA GLY A 129 6.28 4.72 -7.85
C GLY A 129 5.95 4.43 -6.39
N ILE A 130 6.95 3.99 -5.64
CA ILE A 130 6.83 3.70 -4.19
C ILE A 130 7.55 4.77 -3.39
N GLY A 131 6.79 5.61 -2.70
CA GLY A 131 7.31 6.72 -1.91
C GLY A 131 7.35 6.41 -0.42
N TYR A 132 8.29 7.02 0.30
CA TYR A 132 8.33 7.03 1.76
C TYR A 132 8.04 8.41 2.31
N ALA A 133 7.13 8.52 3.28
CA ALA A 133 7.06 9.72 4.10
C ALA A 133 6.74 9.38 5.55
N ASP A 134 7.17 10.28 6.43
CA ASP A 134 6.83 10.30 7.83
C ASP A 134 6.40 11.72 8.23
N PRO A 135 5.71 11.91 9.37
CA PRO A 135 5.24 13.23 9.80
C PRO A 135 6.32 14.32 9.76
N LYS A 136 7.57 14.01 10.11
CA LYS A 136 8.65 15.00 10.13
C LYS A 136 9.12 15.43 8.75
N LEU A 137 8.98 14.57 7.73
CA LEU A 137 9.34 14.94 6.35
C LEU A 137 8.30 15.86 5.70
N LEU A 138 7.07 15.87 6.21
CA LEU A 138 5.95 16.64 5.66
C LEU A 138 5.45 17.74 6.60
N GLU A 139 6.11 17.96 7.74
CA GLU A 139 5.72 18.93 8.78
C GLU A 139 5.51 20.34 8.21
N ASP A 140 6.40 20.80 7.33
CA ASP A 140 6.36 22.15 6.76
C ASP A 140 5.35 22.33 5.61
N GLN A 141 4.71 21.25 5.15
CA GLN A 141 3.89 21.29 3.93
C GLN A 141 2.40 21.51 4.18
N ASN A 142 1.95 21.57 5.45
CA ASN A 142 0.51 21.54 5.81
C ASN A 142 -0.26 20.47 5.00
N ALA A 143 0.43 19.36 4.68
CA ALA A 143 -0.02 18.37 3.71
C ALA A 143 -1.18 17.53 4.23
N ILE A 144 -1.26 17.42 5.55
CA ILE A 144 -2.20 16.58 6.28
C ILE A 144 -3.48 17.36 6.52
N ARG A 145 -4.59 16.84 6.01
CA ARG A 145 -5.91 17.41 6.19
C ARG A 145 -6.78 16.43 6.95
N ARG A 146 -7.58 16.96 7.87
CA ARG A 146 -8.66 16.20 8.50
C ARG A 146 -9.95 16.43 7.71
N THR A 147 -10.59 15.33 7.31
CA THR A 147 -11.97 15.29 6.83
C THR A 147 -12.88 14.81 7.97
N LYS A 148 -14.20 14.76 7.71
CA LYS A 148 -15.17 14.27 8.69
C LYS A 148 -14.85 12.85 9.19
N ASP A 149 -14.34 12.00 8.31
CA ASP A 149 -14.20 10.56 8.52
C ASP A 149 -12.75 10.07 8.41
N ALA A 150 -11.79 10.97 8.16
CA ALA A 150 -10.41 10.56 7.91
C ALA A 150 -9.37 11.66 8.13
N ILE A 151 -8.13 11.23 8.25
CA ILE A 151 -6.93 12.04 8.02
C ILE A 151 -6.40 11.65 6.65
N VAL A 152 -6.14 12.64 5.80
CA VAL A 152 -5.77 12.45 4.40
C VAL A 152 -4.59 13.33 4.01
N ILE A 153 -3.88 12.93 2.96
CA ILE A 153 -2.92 13.78 2.25
C ILE A 153 -3.32 13.84 0.78
N ARG A 154 -3.31 15.04 0.18
CA ARG A 154 -3.58 15.19 -1.25
C ARG A 154 -2.52 14.50 -2.08
N TYR A 155 -2.94 13.73 -3.08
CA TYR A 155 -2.03 13.07 -4.02
C TYR A 155 -1.05 14.04 -4.70
N SER A 156 -1.51 15.24 -5.06
CA SER A 156 -0.66 16.27 -5.67
C SER A 156 0.47 16.75 -4.76
N VAL A 157 0.26 16.75 -3.45
CA VAL A 157 1.28 17.14 -2.46
C VAL A 157 2.35 16.06 -2.36
N LEU A 158 1.95 14.77 -2.28
CA LEU A 158 2.90 13.65 -2.33
C LEU A 158 3.70 13.66 -3.63
N ARG A 159 3.04 13.88 -4.77
CA ARG A 159 3.71 14.00 -6.07
C ARG A 159 4.76 15.11 -6.06
N GLY A 160 4.40 16.30 -5.59
CA GLY A 160 5.31 17.44 -5.47
C GLY A 160 6.50 17.12 -4.56
N PHE A 161 6.24 16.57 -3.37
CA PHE A 161 7.27 16.15 -2.43
C PHE A 161 8.26 15.17 -3.06
N PHE A 162 7.78 14.08 -3.66
CA PHE A 162 8.65 13.07 -4.25
C PHE A 162 9.40 13.54 -5.49
N SER A 163 8.85 14.51 -6.24
CA SER A 163 9.57 15.13 -7.36
C SER A 163 10.76 15.98 -6.90
N GLN A 164 10.71 16.53 -5.69
CA GLN A 164 11.76 17.36 -5.10
C GLN A 164 12.72 16.56 -4.20
N ASN A 165 12.29 15.40 -3.71
CA ASN A 165 13.03 14.58 -2.75
C ASN A 165 13.11 13.14 -3.26
N SER A 166 13.85 12.95 -4.36
CA SER A 166 13.97 11.66 -5.06
C SER A 166 14.62 10.55 -4.21
N GLU A 167 15.32 10.90 -3.13
CA GLU A 167 15.86 9.94 -2.17
C GLU A 167 14.76 9.20 -1.39
N TRP A 168 13.54 9.73 -1.38
CA TRP A 168 12.35 9.14 -0.76
C TRP A 168 11.38 8.50 -1.75
N LEU A 169 11.82 8.28 -3.00
CA LEU A 169 11.01 7.67 -4.04
C LEU A 169 11.78 6.53 -4.73
N ILE A 170 11.22 5.33 -4.74
CA ILE A 170 11.66 4.23 -5.59
C ILE A 170 10.96 4.38 -6.94
N GLN A 171 11.75 4.53 -8.00
CA GLN A 171 11.23 4.68 -9.36
C GLN A 171 10.83 3.31 -9.92
N CYS A 172 9.53 3.03 -9.95
CA CYS A 172 8.96 1.84 -10.57
C CYS A 172 7.58 2.12 -11.20
N GLU A 173 7.20 1.31 -12.17
CA GLU A 173 5.90 1.39 -12.81
C GLU A 173 4.80 0.87 -11.87
N ILE A 174 3.96 1.77 -11.37
CA ILE A 174 2.69 1.44 -10.73
C ILE A 174 1.57 1.79 -11.72
N PRO A 175 0.84 0.80 -12.27
CA PRO A 175 -0.22 1.05 -13.23
C PRO A 175 -1.49 1.62 -12.56
N GLN A 176 -2.37 2.15 -13.39
CA GLN A 176 -3.70 2.55 -12.91
C GLN A 176 -4.48 1.29 -12.55
N ALA A 177 -5.25 1.34 -11.46
CA ALA A 177 -6.17 0.24 -11.16
C ALA A 177 -7.23 0.13 -12.26
N LEU A 178 -7.68 -1.10 -12.52
CA LEU A 178 -8.76 -1.38 -13.45
C LEU A 178 -9.99 -0.52 -13.10
N GLN A 179 -10.51 0.21 -14.08
CA GLN A 179 -11.67 1.09 -13.88
C GLN A 179 -12.98 0.37 -14.22
N ASN A 180 -12.95 -0.57 -15.16
CA ASN A 180 -14.14 -1.28 -15.62
C ASN A 180 -14.56 -2.36 -14.62
N ARG A 181 -15.63 -2.09 -13.87
CA ARG A 181 -16.19 -3.01 -12.88
C ARG A 181 -16.66 -4.34 -13.47
N HIS A 182 -17.05 -4.37 -14.75
CA HIS A 182 -17.52 -5.61 -15.41
C HIS A 182 -16.37 -6.53 -15.82
N GLN A 183 -15.17 -5.97 -16.03
CA GLN A 183 -13.97 -6.74 -16.32
C GLN A 183 -13.19 -7.11 -15.05
N SER A 184 -13.58 -6.52 -13.90
CA SER A 184 -12.93 -6.79 -12.63
C SER A 184 -13.32 -8.17 -12.13
N GLU A 185 -12.32 -8.93 -11.70
CA GLU A 185 -12.56 -10.05 -10.82
C GLU A 185 -13.12 -9.54 -9.48
N LEU A 186 -14.01 -10.33 -8.87
CA LEU A 186 -14.37 -10.17 -7.46
C LEU A 186 -13.48 -11.10 -6.66
N VAL A 187 -12.85 -10.59 -5.61
CA VAL A 187 -11.93 -11.39 -4.81
C VAL A 187 -12.65 -12.60 -4.21
N SER A 188 -13.83 -12.42 -3.63
CA SER A 188 -14.64 -13.50 -3.07
C SER A 188 -14.88 -14.63 -4.05
N ARG A 189 -15.16 -14.31 -5.32
CA ARG A 189 -15.34 -15.32 -6.38
C ARG A 189 -14.03 -16.01 -6.73
N THR A 190 -12.93 -15.27 -6.76
CA THR A 190 -11.58 -15.81 -7.01
C THR A 190 -11.20 -16.81 -5.92
N VAL A 191 -11.31 -16.39 -4.65
CA VAL A 191 -11.04 -17.23 -3.48
C VAL A 191 -12.00 -18.42 -3.43
N ALA A 192 -13.29 -18.21 -3.66
CA ALA A 192 -14.28 -19.30 -3.72
C ALA A 192 -13.92 -20.31 -4.81
N ARG A 193 -13.51 -19.86 -5.99
CA ARG A 193 -13.08 -20.74 -7.10
C ARG A 193 -11.87 -21.59 -6.69
N GLU A 194 -10.85 -20.99 -6.09
CA GLU A 194 -9.64 -21.68 -5.64
C GLU A 194 -9.91 -22.72 -4.53
N ILE A 195 -10.78 -22.39 -3.57
CA ILE A 195 -11.19 -23.31 -2.50
C ILE A 195 -12.04 -24.44 -3.09
N LEU A 196 -13.05 -24.10 -3.89
CA LEU A 196 -14.01 -25.07 -4.41
C LEU A 196 -13.38 -26.00 -5.45
N ALA A 197 -12.32 -25.59 -6.16
CA ALA A 197 -11.57 -26.45 -7.07
C ALA A 197 -11.05 -27.73 -6.37
N LYS A 198 -10.93 -27.72 -5.04
CA LYS A 198 -10.53 -28.87 -4.20
C LYS A 198 -11.72 -29.73 -3.76
N THR A 199 -12.95 -29.34 -4.12
CA THR A 199 -14.23 -29.99 -3.74
C THR A 199 -15.11 -30.26 -4.97
N PRO A 200 -14.83 -31.31 -5.76
CA PRO A 200 -15.45 -31.50 -7.09
C PRO A 200 -16.98 -31.50 -7.09
N LYS A 201 -17.61 -32.08 -6.06
CA LYS A 201 -19.08 -32.10 -5.93
C LYS A 201 -19.68 -30.69 -5.83
N LEU A 202 -19.05 -29.80 -5.05
CA LEU A 202 -19.52 -28.42 -4.90
C LEU A 202 -19.13 -27.56 -6.10
N PHE A 203 -17.93 -27.76 -6.65
CA PHE A 203 -17.48 -27.05 -7.84
C PHE A 203 -18.38 -27.30 -9.05
N ASN A 204 -18.72 -28.57 -9.31
CA ASN A 204 -19.59 -28.96 -10.42
C ASN A 204 -21.06 -28.58 -10.21
N ALA A 205 -21.46 -28.20 -8.98
CA ALA A 205 -22.82 -27.74 -8.68
C ALA A 205 -23.03 -26.27 -9.04
N LEU A 206 -21.96 -25.51 -9.31
CA LEU A 206 -22.05 -24.11 -9.71
C LEU A 206 -22.06 -24.01 -11.25
N PRO A 207 -22.93 -23.16 -11.85
CA PRO A 207 -22.84 -22.89 -13.27
C PRO A 207 -21.48 -22.28 -13.60
N GLN A 208 -20.93 -22.57 -14.78
CA GLN A 208 -19.60 -22.07 -15.16
C GLN A 208 -19.54 -20.52 -15.20
N THR A 209 -20.68 -19.85 -15.29
CA THR A 209 -20.83 -18.39 -15.22
C THR A 209 -20.86 -17.83 -13.80
N SER A 210 -20.82 -18.68 -12.75
CA SER A 210 -20.85 -18.25 -11.35
C SER A 210 -19.56 -17.61 -10.86
N PHE A 211 -18.49 -17.70 -11.64
CA PHE A 211 -17.20 -17.16 -11.29
C PHE A 211 -16.71 -16.13 -12.30
#